data_AF-A0A353E8P0-F1
#
_entry.id   AF-A0A353E8P0-F1
#
_cell.length_a   1.000
_cell.length_b   1.000
_cell.length_c   1.000
_cell.angle_alpha   90.00
_cell.angle_beta   90.00
_cell.angle_gamma   90.00
#
_symmetry.space_group_name_H-M   'P 1'
#
loop_
_entity.id
_entity.type
_entity.pdbx_description
1 polymer ?
#
loop_
_entity_poly.entity_id
_entity_poly.type
_entity_poly.pdbx_seq_one_letter_code
_entity_poly.pdbx_strand_id
1 'polypeptide(L)'
;IVVRPDRLEIRGLTEAESVDRNAAANFIAGTSFPVSIAVLDAEGDVVPSFAETEEDLSLTHTLVAPADGVPGTLTGGNAASWTESSPGIMTSQVAWNEVGFISLTAQMDSSTYLGVSGLGSEVLSDSMNQVGRFKPASLSIEPSVSGIMLSEDTNCGFVYQTKPNGTTDGQKLFFDSTAYPAIKISGLSSQHTVTHNYAHDDFWALNMNMRATYDNQTSSQATLNPLKNAPSLASPELNRTYAIQGYREYVFDQDTFTYEKAGTTEVYADLPFTPAFTMSIAAVQLSDQDNVMYDTNADGIADAFTGFDAINNGPEVRYGRVVGDHITASGLEPMNITLTAQYWKEQSSIQGFAVNTQHHTNGTCNFPVTVSYYTSTNNLENQGSIAASEVGFTAPTPWVEGMSNFNVVDPTDTTQGPGDDLNGRVPMTINVPDYLQYDFNGDGTYDNPKASATIGKNNSNIIFQRQGYR
;
A
#
# COMPACT_ATOMS: atom_id res chain seq x y z
N ILE A 1 48.05 40.53 35.39
CA ILE A 1 47.19 41.72 35.23
C ILE A 1 45.82 41.16 34.91
N VAL A 2 44.81 41.50 35.70
CA VAL A 2 43.45 41.02 35.47
C VAL A 2 42.84 41.92 34.40
N VAL A 3 42.51 41.33 33.26
CA VAL A 3 41.93 42.04 32.11
C VAL A 3 40.42 41.83 32.13
N ARG A 4 39.68 42.89 31.82
CA ARG A 4 38.22 42.86 31.80
C ARG A 4 37.74 42.18 30.51
N PRO A 5 36.82 41.20 30.58
CA PRO A 5 36.12 40.68 29.40
C PRO A 5 35.32 41.77 28.67
N ASP A 6 35.43 41.80 27.35
CA ASP A 6 34.64 42.66 26.46
C ASP A 6 33.58 41.85 25.70
N ARG A 7 33.97 40.67 25.18
CA ARG A 7 33.06 39.81 24.40
C ARG A 7 33.33 38.32 24.60
N LEU A 8 32.31 37.52 24.34
CA LEU A 8 32.42 36.07 24.20
C LEU A 8 32.56 35.72 22.72
N GLU A 9 33.14 34.58 22.37
CA GLU A 9 33.21 34.08 20.99
C GLU A 9 32.96 32.57 20.97
N ILE A 10 31.99 32.12 20.17
CA ILE A 10 31.72 30.68 19.99
C ILE A 10 32.73 30.11 19.00
N ARG A 11 33.45 29.07 19.40
CA ARG A 11 34.48 28.39 18.61
C ARG A 11 34.21 26.88 18.52
N GLY A 12 34.80 26.25 17.49
CA GLY A 12 34.71 24.81 17.27
C GLY A 12 33.52 24.37 16.41
N LEU A 13 32.71 25.33 15.96
CA LEU A 13 31.59 25.13 15.04
C LEU A 13 31.78 26.02 13.82
N THR A 14 31.05 25.71 12.75
CA THR A 14 31.01 26.52 11.53
C THR A 14 29.55 26.72 11.16
N GLU A 15 29.23 27.96 10.77
CA GLU A 15 27.91 28.26 10.23
C GLU A 15 27.68 27.51 8.94
N ALA A 16 26.47 26.98 8.75
CA ALA A 16 26.06 26.44 7.47
C ALA A 16 26.10 27.53 6.38
N GLU A 17 26.29 27.16 5.13
CA GLU A 17 26.19 28.12 4.01
C GLU A 17 24.73 28.35 3.57
N SER A 18 23.85 27.39 3.88
CA SER A 18 22.41 27.48 3.64
C SER A 18 21.61 26.80 4.76
N VAL A 19 20.35 27.20 4.90
CA VAL A 19 19.39 26.71 5.92
C VAL A 19 18.27 25.91 5.27
N ASP A 20 18.65 24.94 4.43
CA ASP A 20 17.72 24.07 3.73
C ASP A 20 18.15 22.59 3.78
N ARG A 21 17.25 21.68 3.35
CA ARG A 21 17.46 20.23 3.39
C ARG A 21 18.66 19.74 2.58
N ASN A 22 19.14 20.51 1.60
CA ASN A 22 20.29 20.07 0.79
C ASN A 22 21.63 20.39 1.45
N ALA A 23 21.64 21.16 2.55
CA ALA A 23 22.85 21.36 3.34
C ALA A 23 23.36 20.02 3.90
N ALA A 24 24.65 19.92 4.16
CA ALA A 24 25.22 18.69 4.73
C ALA A 24 24.61 18.39 6.12
N ALA A 25 24.03 17.20 6.30
CA ALA A 25 23.51 16.72 7.58
C ALA A 25 24.64 16.23 8.49
N ASN A 26 25.37 17.19 9.06
CA ASN A 26 26.58 16.94 9.85
C ASN A 26 26.28 16.57 11.31
N PHE A 27 25.06 16.80 11.77
CA PHE A 27 24.67 16.57 13.16
C PHE A 27 23.52 15.58 13.25
N ILE A 28 23.52 14.79 14.34
CA ILE A 28 22.44 13.87 14.66
C ILE A 28 21.70 14.43 15.87
N ALA A 29 20.37 14.53 15.77
CA ALA A 29 19.52 15.00 16.84
C ALA A 29 19.76 14.18 18.13
N GLY A 30 20.06 14.88 19.21
CA GLY A 30 20.35 14.33 20.53
C GLY A 30 21.79 13.87 20.74
N THR A 31 22.60 13.76 19.68
CA THR A 31 24.01 13.42 19.83
C THR A 31 24.80 14.65 20.27
N SER A 32 25.67 14.48 21.26
CA SER A 32 26.49 15.58 21.75
C SER A 32 27.55 16.00 20.74
N PHE A 33 27.78 17.31 20.63
CA PHE A 33 28.84 17.93 19.85
C PHE A 33 29.66 18.89 20.74
N PRO A 34 30.97 19.01 20.49
CA PRO A 34 31.82 19.90 21.26
C PRO A 34 31.56 21.36 20.90
N VAL A 35 31.50 22.22 21.91
CA VAL A 35 31.47 23.67 21.76
C VAL A 35 32.52 24.29 22.68
N SER A 36 33.17 25.35 22.21
CA SER A 36 34.06 26.17 23.05
C SER A 36 33.61 27.62 23.03
N ILE A 37 33.77 28.31 24.16
CA ILE A 37 33.56 29.75 24.29
C ILE A 37 34.89 30.35 24.73
N ALA A 38 35.42 31.26 23.92
CA ALA A 38 36.58 32.06 24.28
C ALA A 38 36.11 33.39 24.87
N VAL A 39 36.71 33.78 26.00
CA VAL A 39 36.47 35.09 26.61
C VAL A 39 37.55 36.05 26.11
N LEU A 40 37.13 37.13 25.44
CA LEU A 40 38.02 38.06 24.76
C LEU A 40 37.96 39.46 25.38
N ASP A 41 39.07 40.18 25.31
CA ASP A 41 39.12 41.63 25.57
C ASP A 41 38.69 42.45 24.34
N ALA A 42 38.74 43.78 24.46
CA ALA A 42 38.30 44.70 23.42
C ALA A 42 39.17 44.61 22.15
N GLU A 43 40.45 44.28 22.32
CA GLU A 43 41.42 44.05 21.26
C GLU A 43 41.23 42.69 20.57
N GLY A 44 40.49 41.76 21.19
CA GLY A 44 40.19 40.43 20.69
C GLY A 44 41.17 39.36 21.14
N ASP A 45 42.01 39.66 22.13
CA ASP A 45 42.89 38.69 22.75
C ASP A 45 42.13 37.90 23.83
N VAL A 46 42.47 36.62 23.98
CA VAL A 46 41.88 35.78 25.04
C VAL A 46 42.25 36.36 26.40
N VAL A 47 41.33 36.26 27.37
CA VAL A 47 41.51 36.71 28.75
C VAL A 47 41.81 35.52 29.68
N PRO A 48 43.09 35.09 29.81
CA PRO A 48 43.49 34.01 30.73
C PRO A 48 43.00 34.17 32.16
N SER A 49 42.96 35.42 32.66
CA SER A 49 42.54 35.70 34.04
C SER A 49 41.08 35.37 34.32
N PHE A 50 40.26 35.13 33.29
CA PHE A 50 38.87 34.69 33.47
C PHE A 50 38.78 33.32 34.18
N ALA A 51 39.74 32.43 33.90
CA ALA A 51 39.83 31.12 34.54
C ALA A 51 40.02 31.17 36.07
N GLU A 52 40.52 32.29 36.59
CA GLU A 52 40.74 32.50 38.03
C GLU A 52 39.52 33.12 38.73
N THR A 53 38.39 33.27 38.03
CA THR A 53 37.15 33.87 38.55
C THR A 53 36.09 32.82 38.88
N GLU A 54 35.09 33.19 39.68
CA GLU A 54 33.90 32.35 39.96
C GLU A 54 32.74 32.66 38.98
N GLU A 55 33.04 33.30 37.84
CA GLU A 55 32.03 33.71 36.87
C GLU A 55 31.74 32.57 35.88
N ASP A 56 30.47 32.27 35.68
CA ASP A 56 30.04 31.17 34.82
C ASP A 56 29.59 31.66 33.42
N LEU A 57 29.69 30.77 32.43
CA LEU A 57 29.22 30.99 31.06
C LEU A 57 28.05 30.06 30.75
N SER A 58 27.06 30.57 30.03
CA SER A 58 25.95 29.75 29.54
C SER A 58 25.76 29.92 28.03
N LEU A 59 25.08 28.94 27.44
CA LEU A 59 24.79 28.86 26.01
C LEU A 59 23.31 28.58 25.83
N THR A 60 22.66 29.47 25.09
CA THR A 60 21.24 29.38 24.76
C THR A 60 21.07 29.17 23.26
N HIS A 61 19.90 28.68 22.84
CA HIS A 61 19.60 28.48 21.42
C HIS A 61 18.26 29.08 21.01
N THR A 62 18.14 29.34 19.71
CA THR A 62 16.85 29.57 19.05
C THR A 62 16.77 28.75 17.77
N LEU A 63 15.56 28.33 17.41
CA LEU A 63 15.32 27.62 16.15
C LEU A 63 15.43 28.59 14.98
N VAL A 64 16.16 28.20 13.94
CA VAL A 64 16.36 28.98 12.72
C VAL A 64 15.52 28.39 11.59
N ALA A 65 15.56 27.08 11.40
CA ALA A 65 14.75 26.37 10.43
C ALA A 65 14.38 24.97 10.96
N PRO A 66 13.15 24.48 10.74
CA PRO A 66 12.05 25.17 10.05
C PRO A 66 11.46 26.32 10.88
N ALA A 67 11.04 27.42 10.24
CA ALA A 67 10.68 28.68 10.91
C ALA A 67 9.44 28.58 11.82
N ASP A 68 8.56 27.62 11.56
CA ASP A 68 7.34 27.28 12.31
C ASP A 68 7.44 25.91 13.01
N GLY A 69 8.67 25.41 13.17
CA GLY A 69 8.96 24.18 13.89
C GLY A 69 8.89 24.29 15.41
N VAL A 70 9.20 23.17 16.06
CA VAL A 70 9.36 23.06 17.50
C VAL A 70 10.80 23.44 17.88
N PRO A 71 11.02 24.33 18.88
CA PRO A 71 12.37 24.79 19.24
C PRO A 71 13.33 23.70 19.75
N GLY A 72 12.80 22.59 20.26
CA GLY A 72 13.58 21.57 20.95
C GLY A 72 14.24 22.06 22.24
N THR A 73 15.11 21.23 22.80
CA THR A 73 15.83 21.45 24.06
C THR A 73 17.32 21.27 23.84
N LEU A 74 18.09 22.25 24.30
CA LEU A 74 19.55 22.17 24.36
C LEU A 74 19.98 21.65 25.74
N THR A 75 20.76 20.57 25.77
CA THR A 75 21.38 20.05 27.00
C THR A 75 22.88 20.33 26.98
N GLY A 76 23.49 20.54 28.15
CA GLY A 76 24.91 20.90 28.29
C GLY A 76 25.23 22.39 28.06
N GLY A 77 24.23 23.24 27.83
CA GLY A 77 24.42 24.69 27.67
C GLY A 77 24.49 25.48 28.98
N ASN A 78 24.06 24.91 30.10
CA ASN A 78 24.02 25.60 31.40
C ASN A 78 25.43 25.82 31.97
N ALA A 79 25.60 26.88 32.77
CA ALA A 79 26.81 27.22 33.55
C ALA A 79 27.62 26.02 34.05
N ALA A 80 26.98 25.13 34.81
CA ALA A 80 27.63 23.98 35.44
C ALA A 80 28.20 22.92 34.46
N SER A 81 27.93 23.03 33.16
CA SER A 81 28.40 22.07 32.14
C SER A 81 29.73 22.47 31.52
N TRP A 82 30.21 23.68 31.78
CA TRP A 82 31.41 24.22 31.14
C TRP A 82 32.67 23.92 31.96
N THR A 83 33.71 23.47 31.27
CA THR A 83 35.02 23.20 31.86
C THR A 83 36.10 23.97 31.14
N GLU A 84 37.09 24.46 31.87
CA GLU A 84 38.23 25.14 31.27
C GLU A 84 39.09 24.15 30.46
N SER A 85 39.28 24.46 29.19
CA SER A 85 40.17 23.71 28.28
C SER A 85 41.56 24.32 28.20
N SER A 86 41.63 25.65 28.33
CA SER A 86 42.83 26.47 28.44
C SER A 86 42.46 27.81 29.07
N PRO A 87 43.43 28.57 29.63
CA PRO A 87 43.13 29.84 30.28
C PRO A 87 42.31 30.79 29.41
N GLY A 88 41.08 31.09 29.85
CA GLY A 88 40.12 31.95 29.15
C GLY A 88 39.28 31.26 28.05
N ILE A 89 39.36 29.93 27.92
CA ILE A 89 38.56 29.14 26.95
C ILE A 89 37.84 28.00 27.67
N MET A 90 36.52 28.09 27.71
CA MET A 90 35.63 27.10 28.28
C MET A 90 35.12 26.15 27.20
N THR A 91 34.93 24.87 27.53
CA THR A 91 34.38 23.85 26.63
C THR A 91 33.23 23.10 27.27
N SER A 92 32.26 22.68 26.47
CA SER A 92 31.16 21.81 26.89
C SER A 92 30.79 20.82 25.77
N GLN A 93 30.15 19.72 26.17
CA GLN A 93 29.45 18.81 25.26
C GLN A 93 27.98 19.16 25.26
N VAL A 94 27.49 19.65 24.13
CA VAL A 94 26.14 20.16 23.99
C VAL A 94 25.33 19.24 23.07
N ALA A 95 24.08 18.97 23.38
CA ALA A 95 23.19 18.20 22.50
C ALA A 95 21.85 18.91 22.31
N TRP A 96 21.35 18.90 21.08
CA TRP A 96 20.04 19.43 20.72
C TRP A 96 19.17 18.31 20.16
N ASN A 97 17.96 18.15 20.67
CA ASN A 97 17.13 16.96 20.44
C ASN A 97 16.17 17.06 19.23
N GLU A 98 16.33 18.05 18.37
CA GLU A 98 15.44 18.30 17.23
C GLU A 98 16.18 18.30 15.89
N VAL A 99 15.39 18.28 14.81
CA VAL A 99 15.86 18.37 13.42
C VAL A 99 15.81 19.82 12.94
N GLY A 100 16.78 20.21 12.12
CA GLY A 100 16.83 21.54 11.52
C GLY A 100 18.13 22.28 11.83
N PHE A 101 18.02 23.59 11.99
CA PHE A 101 19.14 24.51 12.25
C PHE A 101 18.82 25.36 13.47
N ILE A 102 19.85 25.67 14.26
CA ILE A 102 19.74 26.52 15.44
C ILE A 102 20.74 27.65 15.37
N SER A 103 20.40 28.77 16.02
CA SER A 103 21.38 29.75 16.44
C SER A 103 21.82 29.44 17.86
N LEU A 104 23.08 29.73 18.18
CA LEU A 104 23.64 29.59 19.52
C LEU A 104 24.10 30.97 19.98
N THR A 105 23.75 31.36 21.21
CA THR A 105 24.18 32.63 21.81
C THR A 105 24.90 32.36 23.12
N ALA A 106 26.17 32.77 23.19
CA ALA A 106 26.99 32.68 24.40
C ALA A 106 26.70 33.87 25.31
N GLN A 107 26.52 33.61 26.60
CA GLN A 107 26.20 34.62 27.60
C GLN A 107 27.02 34.40 28.86
N MET A 108 27.29 35.48 29.58
CA MET A 108 27.78 35.35 30.94
C MET A 108 26.59 35.15 31.87
N ASP A 109 26.66 34.15 32.74
CA ASP A 109 25.54 33.77 33.62
C ASP A 109 25.36 34.77 34.78
N SER A 110 26.35 35.63 34.98
CA SER A 110 26.43 36.62 36.06
C SER A 110 26.41 38.05 35.53
N SER A 111 25.72 38.92 36.27
CA SER A 111 25.74 40.38 36.04
C SER A 111 26.93 41.08 36.71
N THR A 112 27.77 40.34 37.44
CA THR A 112 28.98 40.85 38.09
C THR A 112 30.23 40.36 37.38
N TYR A 113 31.34 41.07 37.56
CA TYR A 113 32.68 40.56 37.24
C TYR A 113 33.63 41.00 38.35
N LEU A 114 34.29 40.06 39.03
CA LEU A 114 35.20 40.33 40.16
C LEU A 114 34.56 41.17 41.29
N GLY A 115 33.27 40.94 41.53
CA GLY A 115 32.50 41.67 42.56
C GLY A 115 32.06 43.08 42.17
N VAL A 116 32.29 43.52 40.92
CA VAL A 116 31.73 44.78 40.40
C VAL A 116 30.43 44.49 39.66
N SER A 117 29.32 45.04 40.16
CA SER A 117 28.01 44.91 39.54
C SER A 117 27.91 45.66 38.21
N GLY A 118 27.21 45.08 37.24
CA GLY A 118 26.97 45.66 35.91
C GLY A 118 28.03 45.30 34.88
N LEU A 119 29.27 45.04 35.30
CA LEU A 119 30.35 44.68 34.37
C LEU A 119 30.06 43.40 33.60
N GLY A 120 29.32 42.46 34.20
CA GLY A 120 28.99 41.24 33.52
C GLY A 120 27.92 41.38 32.45
N SER A 121 26.98 42.30 32.66
CA SER A 121 25.97 42.65 31.67
C SER A 121 26.52 43.50 30.52
N GLU A 122 27.73 44.04 30.65
CA GLU A 122 28.41 44.80 29.60
C GLU A 122 29.26 43.89 28.69
N VAL A 123 29.44 42.61 29.02
CA VAL A 123 30.13 41.65 28.14
C VAL A 123 29.23 41.34 26.95
N LEU A 124 29.73 41.61 25.74
CA LEU A 124 29.00 41.36 24.50
C LEU A 124 28.86 39.85 24.25
N SER A 125 27.62 39.41 24.11
CA SER A 125 27.29 38.08 23.63
C SER A 125 27.61 37.95 22.15
N ASP A 126 28.24 36.85 21.79
CA ASP A 126 28.39 36.42 20.41
C ASP A 126 27.32 35.39 20.07
N SER A 127 26.87 35.44 18.82
CA SER A 127 25.82 34.59 18.30
C SER A 127 26.27 33.93 16.99
N MET A 128 26.24 32.61 16.97
CA MET A 128 26.38 31.84 15.74
C MET A 128 24.98 31.60 15.16
N ASN A 129 24.68 32.15 14.00
CA ASN A 129 23.31 32.30 13.50
C ASN A 129 22.73 31.02 12.91
N GLN A 130 23.56 30.11 12.39
CA GLN A 130 23.09 28.90 11.72
C GLN A 130 24.06 27.73 11.91
N VAL A 131 23.99 27.10 13.07
CA VAL A 131 24.68 25.83 13.32
C VAL A 131 24.04 24.76 12.45
N GLY A 132 24.88 23.95 11.78
CA GLY A 132 24.54 23.08 10.66
C GLY A 132 23.33 22.14 10.83
N ARG A 133 22.99 21.42 9.76
CA ARG A 133 21.76 20.63 9.70
C ARG A 133 21.79 19.41 10.62
N PHE A 134 20.86 19.36 11.56
CA PHE A 134 20.57 18.20 12.39
C PHE A 134 19.57 17.29 11.68
N LYS A 135 19.88 15.99 11.59
CA LYS A 135 18.98 14.94 11.10
C LYS A 135 18.58 13.98 12.24
N PRO A 136 17.50 13.19 12.10
CA PRO A 136 17.19 12.16 13.09
C PRO A 136 18.32 11.12 13.17
N ALA A 137 18.39 10.41 14.29
CA ALA A 137 19.26 9.26 14.47
C ALA A 137 18.71 8.01 13.77
N SER A 138 17.39 7.80 13.83
CA SER A 138 16.70 6.67 13.20
C SER A 138 15.25 7.04 12.86
N LEU A 139 14.58 6.17 12.10
CA LEU A 139 13.15 6.26 11.84
C LEU A 139 12.37 5.34 12.77
N SER A 140 11.18 5.77 13.20
CA SER A 140 10.17 4.91 13.82
C SER A 140 9.00 4.73 12.86
N ILE A 141 8.47 3.51 12.79
CA ILE A 141 7.30 3.16 11.99
C ILE A 141 6.32 2.39 12.85
N GLU A 142 5.07 2.84 12.86
CA GLU A 142 4.00 2.25 13.66
C GLU A 142 2.73 2.07 12.81
N PRO A 143 2.00 0.94 12.95
CA PRO A 143 0.71 0.78 12.31
C PRO A 143 -0.30 1.75 12.94
N SER A 144 -1.14 2.36 12.11
CA SER A 144 -2.14 3.35 12.58
C SER A 144 -3.56 2.82 12.59
N VAL A 145 -3.80 1.71 11.91
CA VAL A 145 -5.08 1.01 11.85
C VAL A 145 -4.86 -0.43 12.28
N SER A 146 -5.67 -0.88 13.24
CA SER A 146 -5.79 -2.28 13.64
C SER A 146 -7.00 -2.91 12.98
N GLY A 147 -6.96 -4.23 12.73
CA GLY A 147 -8.07 -4.98 12.17
C GLY A 147 -8.36 -4.59 10.73
N ILE A 148 -7.34 -4.62 9.87
CA ILE A 148 -7.46 -4.31 8.44
C ILE A 148 -8.50 -5.23 7.79
N MET A 149 -9.40 -4.65 7.00
CA MET A 149 -10.46 -5.39 6.31
C MET A 149 -10.45 -5.16 4.80
N LEU A 150 -10.89 -6.17 4.07
CA LEU A 150 -11.35 -6.04 2.70
C LEU A 150 -12.83 -5.68 2.69
N SER A 151 -13.23 -4.87 1.74
CA SER A 151 -14.62 -4.53 1.52
C SER A 151 -15.43 -5.77 1.13
N GLU A 152 -16.53 -6.00 1.81
CA GLU A 152 -17.53 -7.01 1.43
C GLU A 152 -18.52 -6.49 0.38
N ASP A 153 -18.42 -5.21 0.00
CA ASP A 153 -19.26 -4.55 -1.02
C ASP A 153 -18.89 -5.01 -2.43
N THR A 154 -19.17 -6.28 -2.68
CA THR A 154 -19.14 -6.88 -4.01
C THR A 154 -20.57 -7.02 -4.48
N ASN A 155 -20.81 -6.78 -5.76
CA ASN A 155 -22.14 -6.95 -6.38
C ASN A 155 -22.76 -8.33 -6.12
N CYS A 156 -21.94 -9.35 -5.82
CA CYS A 156 -22.30 -10.75 -5.71
C CYS A 156 -22.19 -11.33 -4.28
N GLY A 157 -21.57 -10.62 -3.33
CA GLY A 157 -21.14 -11.19 -2.04
C GLY A 157 -19.97 -12.19 -2.14
N PHE A 158 -19.42 -12.41 -3.35
CA PHE A 158 -18.29 -13.28 -3.66
C PHE A 158 -17.59 -12.74 -4.92
N VAL A 159 -16.38 -13.24 -5.20
CA VAL A 159 -15.68 -13.01 -6.47
C VAL A 159 -15.24 -14.33 -7.10
N TYR A 160 -15.05 -14.33 -8.40
CA TYR A 160 -14.46 -15.44 -9.14
C TYR A 160 -12.96 -15.28 -9.28
N GLN A 161 -12.25 -16.40 -9.29
CA GLN A 161 -10.86 -16.44 -9.71
C GLN A 161 -10.77 -16.09 -11.21
N THR A 162 -9.90 -15.14 -11.52
CA THR A 162 -9.65 -14.67 -12.88
C THR A 162 -8.75 -15.65 -13.64
N LYS A 163 -8.84 -15.62 -14.96
CA LYS A 163 -7.86 -16.31 -15.81
C LYS A 163 -6.53 -15.55 -15.75
N PRO A 164 -5.37 -16.24 -15.82
CA PRO A 164 -4.08 -15.56 -15.95
C PRO A 164 -4.05 -14.58 -17.13
N ASN A 165 -3.68 -13.32 -16.87
CA ASN A 165 -3.72 -12.20 -17.83
C ASN A 165 -5.11 -11.89 -18.40
N GLY A 166 -6.17 -12.29 -17.70
CA GLY A 166 -7.56 -11.99 -18.04
C GLY A 166 -8.01 -10.60 -17.59
N THR A 167 -9.26 -10.26 -17.89
CA THR A 167 -9.95 -9.12 -17.30
C THR A 167 -10.16 -9.35 -15.80
N THR A 168 -10.10 -8.24 -15.08
CA THR A 168 -10.32 -8.17 -13.63
C THR A 168 -11.61 -7.44 -13.29
N ASP A 169 -12.41 -7.09 -14.31
CA ASP A 169 -13.61 -6.28 -14.15
C ASP A 169 -14.63 -6.99 -13.25
N GLY A 170 -15.00 -6.33 -12.16
CA GLY A 170 -15.91 -6.87 -11.14
C GLY A 170 -15.33 -7.99 -10.28
N GLN A 171 -14.05 -8.35 -10.44
CA GLN A 171 -13.38 -9.41 -9.66
C GLN A 171 -12.27 -8.87 -8.74
N LYS A 172 -12.11 -7.54 -8.66
CA LYS A 172 -11.16 -6.90 -7.75
C LYS A 172 -11.71 -6.84 -6.34
N LEU A 173 -10.81 -7.06 -5.40
CA LEU A 173 -11.00 -6.80 -3.97
C LEU A 173 -10.31 -5.48 -3.63
N PHE A 174 -10.89 -4.76 -2.68
CA PHE A 174 -10.43 -3.47 -2.20
C PHE A 174 -10.38 -3.50 -0.69
N PHE A 175 -9.53 -2.66 -0.08
CA PHE A 175 -9.64 -2.42 1.35
C PHE A 175 -10.97 -1.77 1.70
N ASP A 176 -11.47 -2.06 2.90
CA ASP A 176 -12.63 -1.37 3.45
C ASP A 176 -12.30 0.11 3.71
N SER A 177 -13.20 1.01 3.32
CA SER A 177 -13.01 2.47 3.46
C SER A 177 -12.86 2.96 4.91
N THR A 178 -13.15 2.11 5.90
CA THR A 178 -13.04 2.39 7.33
C THR A 178 -11.92 1.61 8.01
N ALA A 179 -11.30 0.65 7.32
CA ALA A 179 -10.32 -0.27 7.89
C ALA A 179 -9.20 -0.64 6.89
N TYR A 180 -8.60 0.37 6.25
CA TYR A 180 -7.46 0.20 5.36
C TYR A 180 -6.11 0.28 6.10
N PRO A 181 -5.03 -0.31 5.56
CA PRO A 181 -3.71 -0.22 6.17
C PRO A 181 -3.18 1.22 6.14
N ALA A 182 -2.64 1.67 7.26
CA ALA A 182 -1.90 2.93 7.35
C ALA A 182 -0.74 2.80 8.33
N ILE A 183 0.32 3.58 8.10
CA ILE A 183 1.48 3.67 8.99
C ILE A 183 1.82 5.11 9.31
N LYS A 184 2.31 5.34 10.53
CA LYS A 184 2.93 6.58 10.96
C LYS A 184 4.43 6.44 10.94
N ILE A 185 5.10 7.42 10.36
CA ILE A 185 6.56 7.48 10.27
C ILE A 185 7.04 8.74 10.97
N SER A 186 7.97 8.56 11.91
CA SER A 186 8.57 9.63 12.72
C SER A 186 10.09 9.54 12.69
N GLY A 187 10.77 10.67 12.91
CA GLY A 187 12.21 10.69 13.19
C GLY A 187 12.44 10.54 14.69
N LEU A 188 13.46 9.80 15.09
CA LEU A 188 13.88 9.65 16.49
C LEU A 188 15.25 10.29 16.71
N SER A 189 15.45 10.93 17.86
CA SER A 189 16.74 11.37 18.36
C SER A 189 17.59 10.18 18.81
N SER A 190 18.87 10.39 19.11
CA SER A 190 19.73 9.35 19.70
C SER A 190 19.25 8.86 21.08
N GLN A 191 18.33 9.58 21.72
CA GLN A 191 17.68 9.18 22.97
C GLN A 191 16.30 8.53 22.74
N HIS A 192 15.97 8.18 21.49
CA HIS A 192 14.70 7.56 21.10
C HIS A 192 13.46 8.43 21.40
N THR A 193 13.62 9.75 21.37
CA THR A 193 12.50 10.70 21.44
C THR A 193 12.14 11.20 20.05
N VAL A 194 10.86 11.43 19.77
CA VAL A 194 10.41 11.98 18.48
C VAL A 194 11.07 13.33 18.23
N THR A 195 11.64 13.50 17.03
CA THR A 195 12.11 14.79 16.49
C THR A 195 10.98 15.38 15.66
N HIS A 196 10.22 16.30 16.24
CA HIS A 196 9.02 16.89 15.66
C HIS A 196 9.28 17.55 14.30
N ASN A 197 10.42 18.24 14.16
CA ASN A 197 10.74 18.98 12.94
C ASN A 197 11.04 18.09 11.74
N TYR A 198 11.35 16.81 11.93
CA TYR A 198 11.55 15.87 10.81
C TYR A 198 10.29 15.74 9.95
N ALA A 199 9.11 15.80 10.58
CA ALA A 199 7.85 15.71 9.88
C ALA A 199 7.51 16.97 9.05
N HIS A 200 8.24 18.08 9.23
CA HIS A 200 8.05 19.32 8.48
C HIS A 200 8.30 19.14 6.96
N ASP A 201 7.56 19.86 6.10
CA ASP A 201 7.67 19.73 4.63
C ASP A 201 9.08 20.00 4.11
N ASP A 202 9.76 20.98 4.69
CA ASP A 202 11.12 21.33 4.30
C ASP A 202 12.17 20.28 4.72
N PHE A 203 11.87 19.43 5.71
CA PHE A 203 12.85 18.49 6.28
C PHE A 203 12.50 17.01 6.06
N TRP A 204 11.33 16.72 5.50
CA TRP A 204 10.96 15.36 5.13
C TRP A 204 11.88 14.84 4.02
N ALA A 205 12.63 13.77 4.29
CA ALA A 205 13.64 13.22 3.38
C ALA A 205 13.31 11.80 2.88
N LEU A 206 12.27 11.15 3.42
CA LEU A 206 11.90 9.78 3.02
C LEU A 206 11.19 9.75 1.66
N ASN A 207 11.54 8.76 0.82
CA ASN A 207 10.92 8.57 -0.49
C ASN A 207 9.43 8.22 -0.37
N MET A 208 8.58 9.00 -1.04
CA MET A 208 7.12 8.83 -1.03
C MET A 208 6.61 7.73 -1.99
N ASN A 209 7.49 7.07 -2.75
CA ASN A 209 7.13 5.99 -3.67
C ASN A 209 7.21 4.60 -3.04
N MET A 210 7.01 4.50 -1.74
CA MET A 210 6.94 3.22 -1.04
C MET A 210 5.83 2.33 -1.62
N ARG A 211 6.05 1.01 -1.62
CA ARG A 211 5.11 -0.02 -2.06
C ARG A 211 5.07 -1.15 -1.05
N ALA A 212 3.86 -1.58 -0.74
CA ALA A 212 3.63 -2.75 0.08
C ALA A 212 3.93 -4.04 -0.71
N THR A 213 4.28 -5.08 0.04
CA THR A 213 4.39 -6.46 -0.45
C THR A 213 3.34 -7.29 0.27
N TYR A 214 2.79 -8.26 -0.45
CA TYR A 214 1.69 -9.10 0.02
C TYR A 214 2.04 -10.55 -0.20
N ASP A 215 1.84 -11.37 0.83
CA ASP A 215 2.09 -12.81 0.77
C ASP A 215 0.80 -13.59 1.06
N ASN A 216 0.35 -14.38 0.08
CA ASN A 216 -0.84 -15.21 0.17
C ASN A 216 -0.70 -16.29 1.26
N GLN A 217 -1.74 -16.46 2.08
CA GLN A 217 -1.78 -17.42 3.19
C GLN A 217 -2.93 -18.44 3.09
N THR A 218 -3.85 -18.31 2.13
CA THR A 218 -5.11 -19.09 2.11
C THR A 218 -5.16 -20.18 1.04
N SER A 219 -4.68 -19.89 -0.18
CA SER A 219 -4.78 -20.82 -1.31
C SER A 219 -3.42 -21.38 -1.72
N SER A 220 -3.42 -22.68 -2.05
CA SER A 220 -2.27 -23.40 -2.61
C SER A 220 -2.27 -23.48 -4.14
N GLN A 221 -3.41 -23.17 -4.79
CA GLN A 221 -3.54 -23.19 -6.25
C GLN A 221 -3.66 -21.76 -6.79
N ALA A 222 -4.65 -21.00 -6.33
CA ALA A 222 -4.84 -19.63 -6.77
C ALA A 222 -3.66 -18.72 -6.38
N THR A 223 -3.25 -17.89 -7.34
CA THR A 223 -2.20 -16.90 -7.14
C THR A 223 -2.83 -15.56 -6.77
N LEU A 224 -2.42 -14.97 -5.65
CA LEU A 224 -2.76 -13.59 -5.31
C LEU A 224 -1.99 -12.64 -6.22
N ASN A 225 -2.70 -11.81 -6.98
CA ASN A 225 -2.13 -10.80 -7.86
C ASN A 225 -2.53 -9.39 -7.37
N PRO A 226 -1.69 -8.75 -6.53
CA PRO A 226 -1.92 -7.40 -6.03
C PRO A 226 -1.45 -6.34 -7.03
N LEU A 227 -2.29 -5.34 -7.31
CA LEU A 227 -1.86 -4.09 -7.91
C LEU A 227 -1.44 -3.13 -6.80
N LYS A 228 -0.13 -2.87 -6.73
CA LYS A 228 0.53 -2.09 -5.68
C LYS A 228 0.70 -0.63 -6.10
N ASN A 229 0.01 0.27 -5.41
CA ASN A 229 0.04 1.70 -5.64
C ASN A 229 0.88 2.43 -4.59
N ALA A 230 1.23 3.69 -4.87
CA ALA A 230 1.87 4.54 -3.87
C ALA A 230 0.83 4.86 -2.79
N PRO A 231 1.22 4.87 -1.50
CA PRO A 231 0.30 5.32 -0.47
C PRO A 231 -0.02 6.80 -0.64
N SER A 232 -1.22 7.19 -0.20
CA SER A 232 -1.58 8.60 -0.07
C SER A 232 -1.05 9.15 1.26
N LEU A 233 -0.64 10.42 1.27
CA LEU A 233 -0.25 11.12 2.50
C LEU A 233 -1.52 11.66 3.17
N ALA A 234 -1.78 11.23 4.41
CA ALA A 234 -2.87 11.78 5.19
C ALA A 234 -2.59 13.23 5.57
N SER A 235 -3.63 14.07 5.55
CA SER A 235 -3.54 15.43 6.09
C SER A 235 -3.21 15.39 7.59
N PRO A 236 -2.53 16.42 8.13
CA PRO A 236 -2.29 16.47 9.57
C PRO A 236 -3.62 16.54 10.33
N GLU A 237 -3.59 16.12 11.59
CA GLU A 237 -4.76 16.18 12.47
C GLU A 237 -5.33 17.63 12.55
N LEU A 238 -6.63 17.76 12.83
CA LEU A 238 -7.31 19.06 12.87
C LEU A 238 -6.57 20.05 13.79
N ASN A 239 -6.27 21.24 13.25
CA ASN A 239 -5.52 22.31 13.90
C ASN A 239 -4.06 21.96 14.28
N ARG A 240 -3.45 20.98 13.60
CA ARG A 240 -2.02 20.66 13.75
C ARG A 240 -1.28 20.84 12.43
N THR A 241 0.02 21.14 12.53
CA THR A 241 0.97 20.99 11.43
C THR A 241 1.65 19.63 11.56
N TYR A 242 2.28 19.15 10.48
CA TYR A 242 3.09 17.93 10.54
C TYR A 242 4.21 18.02 11.60
N ALA A 243 4.84 19.19 11.74
CA ALA A 243 5.85 19.40 12.77
C ALA A 243 5.30 19.19 14.18
N ILE A 244 4.14 19.79 14.51
CA ILE A 244 3.56 19.66 15.85
C ILE A 244 3.21 18.20 16.19
N GLN A 245 2.66 17.44 15.23
CA GLN A 245 2.36 16.02 15.48
C GLN A 245 3.60 15.12 15.50
N GLY A 246 4.68 15.51 14.80
CA GLY A 246 5.97 14.83 14.79
C GLY A 246 6.05 13.57 13.92
N TYR A 247 5.03 13.29 13.13
CA TYR A 247 4.97 12.15 12.22
C TYR A 247 4.26 12.50 10.90
N ARG A 248 4.43 11.64 9.89
CA ARG A 248 3.56 11.61 8.71
C ARG A 248 2.87 10.27 8.60
N GLU A 249 1.59 10.28 8.24
CA GLU A 249 0.79 9.08 8.08
C GLU A 249 0.56 8.76 6.59
N TYR A 250 0.85 7.53 6.20
CA TYR A 250 0.73 7.03 4.84
C TYR A 250 -0.34 5.94 4.78
N VAL A 251 -1.28 6.11 3.87
CA VAL A 251 -2.48 5.29 3.72
C VAL A 251 -2.40 4.46 2.44
N PHE A 252 -2.61 3.15 2.55
CA PHE A 252 -2.52 2.18 1.45
C PHE A 252 -3.90 1.76 0.91
N ASP A 253 -4.84 2.72 0.81
CA ASP A 253 -6.23 2.50 0.44
C ASP A 253 -6.46 2.19 -1.06
N GLN A 254 -5.46 2.48 -1.90
CA GLN A 254 -5.56 2.35 -3.35
C GLN A 254 -5.11 0.97 -3.89
N ASP A 255 -4.55 0.11 -3.06
CA ASP A 255 -4.12 -1.22 -3.50
C ASP A 255 -5.34 -2.10 -3.78
N THR A 256 -5.24 -2.91 -4.84
CA THR A 256 -6.34 -3.80 -5.25
C THR A 256 -5.82 -5.22 -5.44
N PHE A 257 -6.69 -6.20 -5.22
CA PHE A 257 -6.30 -7.60 -5.20
C PHE A 257 -7.18 -8.43 -6.13
N THR A 258 -6.58 -9.41 -6.79
CA THR A 258 -7.30 -10.43 -7.55
C THR A 258 -6.69 -11.79 -7.24
N TYR A 259 -7.48 -12.84 -7.38
CA TYR A 259 -6.99 -14.21 -7.36
C TYR A 259 -7.04 -14.78 -8.77
N GLU A 260 -5.94 -15.31 -9.24
CA GLU A 260 -5.82 -15.96 -10.54
C GLU A 260 -5.88 -17.48 -10.41
N LYS A 261 -6.59 -18.13 -11.34
CA LYS A 261 -6.63 -19.59 -11.46
C LYS A 261 -5.23 -20.13 -11.75
N ALA A 262 -4.81 -21.17 -11.02
CA ALA A 262 -3.55 -21.87 -11.31
C ALA A 262 -3.56 -22.64 -12.65
N GLY A 263 -4.75 -22.95 -13.16
CA GLY A 263 -4.90 -23.68 -14.41
C GLY A 263 -6.34 -23.77 -14.90
N THR A 264 -6.49 -24.44 -16.04
CA THR A 264 -7.70 -24.38 -16.87
C THR A 264 -8.75 -25.45 -16.54
N THR A 265 -8.40 -26.43 -15.70
CA THR A 265 -9.21 -27.60 -15.38
C THR A 265 -9.45 -27.75 -13.87
N GLU A 266 -10.31 -28.71 -13.51
CA GLU A 266 -10.64 -29.11 -12.14
C GLU A 266 -9.41 -29.54 -11.32
N VAL A 267 -8.30 -29.82 -12.01
CA VAL A 267 -7.05 -30.22 -11.36
C VAL A 267 -6.49 -29.12 -10.45
N TYR A 268 -6.75 -27.88 -10.85
CA TYR A 268 -6.23 -26.65 -10.26
C TYR A 268 -7.32 -25.84 -9.55
N ALA A 269 -8.52 -26.41 -9.38
CA ALA A 269 -9.63 -25.71 -8.75
C ALA A 269 -9.47 -25.74 -7.23
N ASP A 270 -9.55 -24.56 -6.60
CA ASP A 270 -9.68 -24.46 -5.15
C ASP A 270 -11.15 -24.61 -4.74
N LEU A 271 -11.35 -25.14 -3.53
CA LEU A 271 -12.60 -24.93 -2.81
C LEU A 271 -12.80 -23.44 -2.52
N PRO A 272 -14.04 -22.96 -2.34
CA PRO A 272 -14.27 -21.58 -1.98
C PRO A 272 -13.53 -21.23 -0.68
N PHE A 273 -12.91 -20.05 -0.66
CA PHE A 273 -12.13 -19.61 0.49
C PHE A 273 -12.29 -18.13 0.75
N THR A 274 -12.09 -17.73 2.01
CA THR A 274 -11.93 -16.32 2.38
C THR A 274 -10.49 -15.88 2.09
N PRO A 275 -10.27 -14.73 1.44
CA PRO A 275 -8.93 -14.17 1.25
C PRO A 275 -8.15 -14.13 2.56
N ALA A 276 -6.89 -14.57 2.52
CA ALA A 276 -5.96 -14.31 3.62
C ALA A 276 -4.56 -14.03 3.10
N PHE A 277 -3.96 -12.94 3.55
CA PHE A 277 -2.60 -12.54 3.20
C PHE A 277 -1.98 -11.62 4.26
N THR A 278 -0.65 -11.61 4.31
CA THR A 278 0.13 -10.67 5.13
C THR A 278 0.60 -9.50 4.29
N MET A 279 0.88 -8.37 4.94
CA MET A 279 1.40 -7.15 4.30
C MET A 279 2.73 -6.76 4.95
N SER A 280 3.67 -6.27 4.14
CA SER A 280 4.95 -5.75 4.62
C SER A 280 5.49 -4.62 3.74
N ILE A 281 6.45 -3.86 4.25
CA ILE A 281 7.22 -2.90 3.46
C ILE A 281 8.67 -3.32 3.49
N ALA A 282 9.27 -3.47 2.30
CA ALA A 282 10.65 -3.89 2.17
C ALA A 282 11.63 -2.85 2.74
N ALA A 283 12.66 -3.35 3.44
CA ALA A 283 13.75 -2.58 4.05
C ALA A 283 14.34 -1.48 3.17
N VAL A 284 14.58 -1.78 1.89
CA VAL A 284 15.18 -0.85 0.91
C VAL A 284 14.38 0.44 0.71
N GLN A 285 13.11 0.46 1.13
CA GLN A 285 12.23 1.63 1.02
C GLN A 285 12.18 2.46 2.31
N LEU A 286 12.80 1.98 3.39
CA LEU A 286 12.74 2.55 4.73
C LEU A 286 14.07 3.21 5.13
N SER A 287 14.69 3.87 4.14
CA SER A 287 15.85 4.74 4.33
C SER A 287 15.61 6.04 3.59
N ASP A 288 15.94 7.15 4.24
CA ASP A 288 15.80 8.49 3.65
C ASP A 288 17.05 8.90 2.85
N GLN A 289 17.02 10.11 2.28
CA GLN A 289 18.13 10.67 1.48
C GLN A 289 19.40 10.95 2.29
N ASP A 290 19.30 11.02 3.62
CA ASP A 290 20.41 11.26 4.54
C ASP A 290 20.92 9.96 5.20
N ASN A 291 20.46 8.80 4.71
CA ASN A 291 20.72 7.46 5.25
C ASN A 291 20.21 7.26 6.69
N VAL A 292 19.17 7.99 7.10
CA VAL A 292 18.40 7.67 8.31
C VAL A 292 17.44 6.55 7.95
N MET A 293 17.44 5.49 8.74
CA MET A 293 16.72 4.26 8.42
C MET A 293 15.87 3.77 9.59
N TYR A 294 14.85 2.99 9.23
CA TYR A 294 14.17 2.12 10.18
C TYR A 294 15.07 0.91 10.43
N ASP A 295 15.78 0.93 11.56
CA ASP A 295 16.70 -0.12 12.00
C ASP A 295 16.43 -0.35 13.49
N THR A 296 15.72 -1.43 13.79
CA THR A 296 15.26 -1.77 15.13
C THR A 296 16.30 -2.53 15.94
N ASN A 297 17.30 -3.10 15.27
CA ASN A 297 18.33 -3.96 15.86
C ASN A 297 19.71 -3.25 15.96
N ALA A 298 19.83 -2.06 15.36
CA ALA A 298 21.00 -1.20 15.31
C ALA A 298 22.24 -1.83 14.61
N ASP A 299 22.03 -2.67 13.60
CA ASP A 299 23.11 -3.31 12.84
C ASP A 299 23.64 -2.47 11.66
N GLY A 300 23.03 -1.31 11.41
CA GLY A 300 23.44 -0.44 10.30
C GLY A 300 22.79 -0.78 8.97
N ILE A 301 21.78 -1.67 8.97
CA ILE A 301 21.01 -2.10 7.80
C ILE A 301 19.53 -1.83 8.08
N ALA A 302 18.82 -1.30 7.08
CA ALA A 302 17.39 -1.09 7.21
C ALA A 302 16.64 -2.42 7.40
N ASP A 303 15.67 -2.42 8.32
CA ASP A 303 14.75 -3.52 8.57
C ASP A 303 13.49 -3.39 7.70
N ALA A 304 12.86 -4.51 7.38
CA ALA A 304 11.52 -4.50 6.77
C ALA A 304 10.46 -4.22 7.84
N PHE A 305 9.42 -3.47 7.48
CA PHE A 305 8.27 -3.29 8.37
C PHE A 305 7.22 -4.38 8.12
N THR A 306 6.92 -5.16 9.16
CA THR A 306 5.97 -6.29 9.13
C THR A 306 4.87 -6.14 10.18
N GLY A 307 4.72 -4.95 10.79
CA GLY A 307 3.78 -4.68 11.88
C GLY A 307 2.32 -4.53 11.47
N PHE A 308 1.93 -4.89 10.24
CA PHE A 308 0.54 -4.88 9.83
C PHE A 308 -0.20 -6.11 10.38
N ASP A 309 -1.47 -5.93 10.76
CA ASP A 309 -2.34 -7.06 11.05
C ASP A 309 -2.56 -7.93 9.80
N ALA A 310 -2.65 -9.24 10.01
CA ALA A 310 -2.98 -10.17 8.93
C ALA A 310 -4.41 -9.91 8.42
N ILE A 311 -4.57 -9.87 7.09
CA ILE A 311 -5.88 -9.81 6.46
C ILE A 311 -6.39 -11.25 6.32
N ASN A 312 -7.59 -11.52 6.81
CA ASN A 312 -8.22 -12.85 6.79
C ASN A 312 -9.75 -12.78 6.67
N ASN A 313 -10.24 -11.76 5.97
CA ASN A 313 -11.65 -11.41 5.82
C ASN A 313 -11.94 -10.99 4.37
N GLY A 314 -13.19 -10.60 4.10
CA GLY A 314 -13.66 -10.18 2.78
C GLY A 314 -14.54 -11.23 2.09
N PRO A 315 -14.94 -10.94 0.84
CA PRO A 315 -15.86 -11.78 0.09
C PRO A 315 -15.22 -13.11 -0.28
N GLU A 316 -16.03 -14.17 -0.35
CA GLU A 316 -15.55 -15.50 -0.72
C GLU A 316 -15.01 -15.51 -2.16
N VAL A 317 -13.89 -16.20 -2.38
CA VAL A 317 -13.28 -16.38 -3.71
C VAL A 317 -13.63 -17.76 -4.24
N ARG A 318 -14.10 -17.83 -5.49
CA ARG A 318 -14.61 -19.08 -6.10
C ARG A 318 -13.94 -19.42 -7.42
N TYR A 319 -13.62 -20.70 -7.63
CA TYR A 319 -13.27 -21.19 -8.95
C TYR A 319 -14.56 -21.41 -9.78
N GLY A 320 -14.82 -20.51 -10.73
CA GLY A 320 -16.07 -20.48 -11.50
C GLY A 320 -15.98 -20.99 -12.93
N ARG A 321 -17.12 -21.39 -13.49
CA ARG A 321 -17.33 -21.58 -14.93
C ARG A 321 -18.80 -21.36 -15.30
N VAL A 322 -19.09 -21.21 -16.59
CA VAL A 322 -20.47 -21.32 -17.12
C VAL A 322 -20.56 -22.56 -18.01
N VAL A 323 -21.70 -23.24 -17.99
CA VAL A 323 -22.03 -24.32 -18.92
C VAL A 323 -23.35 -24.02 -19.62
N GLY A 324 -23.53 -24.50 -20.84
CA GLY A 324 -24.80 -24.43 -21.55
C GLY A 324 -25.32 -25.83 -21.87
N ASP A 325 -26.63 -25.99 -21.77
CA ASP A 325 -27.26 -27.30 -21.91
C ASP A 325 -27.27 -27.83 -23.35
N HIS A 326 -27.50 -29.14 -23.45
CA HIS A 326 -27.95 -29.76 -24.67
C HIS A 326 -29.44 -30.09 -24.56
N ILE A 327 -30.23 -29.68 -25.55
CA ILE A 327 -31.66 -30.05 -25.62
C ILE A 327 -32.00 -30.73 -26.95
N THR A 328 -33.09 -31.48 -26.97
CA THR A 328 -33.68 -32.06 -28.18
C THR A 328 -35.16 -31.68 -28.26
N ALA A 329 -35.61 -31.16 -29.40
CA ALA A 329 -37.00 -30.79 -29.62
C ALA A 329 -37.43 -30.97 -31.08
N SER A 330 -38.71 -30.71 -31.37
CA SER A 330 -39.27 -30.79 -32.73
C SER A 330 -38.88 -29.63 -33.64
N GLY A 331 -38.43 -28.50 -33.08
CA GLY A 331 -38.14 -27.28 -33.86
C GLY A 331 -39.38 -26.43 -34.19
N LEU A 332 -40.60 -26.87 -33.83
CA LEU A 332 -41.84 -26.10 -34.06
C LEU A 332 -42.00 -24.91 -33.11
N GLU A 333 -41.56 -25.07 -31.87
CA GLU A 333 -41.63 -24.05 -30.83
C GLU A 333 -40.22 -23.54 -30.48
N PRO A 334 -40.08 -22.29 -30.01
CA PRO A 334 -38.81 -21.76 -29.51
C PRO A 334 -38.14 -22.73 -28.54
N MET A 335 -36.89 -23.08 -28.82
CA MET A 335 -36.17 -24.10 -28.09
C MET A 335 -35.36 -23.47 -26.95
N ASN A 336 -35.80 -23.69 -25.71
CA ASN A 336 -35.20 -23.07 -24.53
C ASN A 336 -33.89 -23.76 -24.10
N ILE A 337 -32.80 -23.01 -24.08
CA ILE A 337 -31.49 -23.44 -23.60
C ILE A 337 -31.20 -22.75 -22.28
N THR A 338 -30.86 -23.56 -21.27
CA THR A 338 -30.37 -23.06 -19.98
C THR A 338 -28.85 -22.90 -20.02
N LEU A 339 -28.39 -21.76 -19.53
CA LEU A 339 -27.03 -21.49 -19.13
C LEU A 339 -26.95 -21.58 -17.61
N THR A 340 -25.92 -22.25 -17.11
CA THR A 340 -25.71 -22.47 -15.68
C THR A 340 -24.34 -21.95 -15.26
N ALA A 341 -24.30 -20.97 -14.37
CA ALA A 341 -23.10 -20.54 -13.68
C ALA A 341 -22.81 -21.54 -12.56
N GLN A 342 -21.60 -22.10 -12.58
CA GLN A 342 -21.15 -23.11 -11.63
C GLN A 342 -19.90 -22.64 -10.90
N TYR A 343 -19.66 -23.21 -9.73
CA TYR A 343 -18.39 -23.08 -9.01
C TYR A 343 -17.96 -24.44 -8.45
N TRP A 344 -16.65 -24.60 -8.29
CA TRP A 344 -16.08 -25.78 -7.66
C TRP A 344 -16.40 -25.76 -6.17
N LYS A 345 -16.98 -26.84 -5.64
CA LYS A 345 -17.29 -26.98 -4.23
C LYS A 345 -17.10 -28.42 -3.78
N GLU A 346 -17.05 -28.59 -2.47
CA GLU A 346 -17.19 -29.89 -1.83
C GLU A 346 -18.64 -30.05 -1.35
N GLN A 347 -19.25 -31.19 -1.66
CA GLN A 347 -20.54 -31.57 -1.10
C GLN A 347 -20.48 -33.04 -0.71
N SER A 348 -20.71 -33.32 0.57
CA SER A 348 -20.68 -34.67 1.11
C SER A 348 -19.39 -35.43 0.79
N SER A 349 -18.24 -34.75 0.93
CA SER A 349 -16.90 -35.29 0.66
C SER A 349 -16.58 -35.62 -0.80
N ILE A 350 -17.40 -35.14 -1.74
CA ILE A 350 -17.15 -35.21 -3.18
C ILE A 350 -16.91 -33.80 -3.70
N GLN A 351 -15.86 -33.61 -4.48
CA GLN A 351 -15.56 -32.34 -5.09
C GLN A 351 -16.06 -32.30 -6.53
N GLY A 352 -16.79 -31.24 -6.85
CA GLY A 352 -17.39 -31.09 -8.16
C GLY A 352 -17.93 -29.69 -8.40
N PHE A 353 -18.25 -29.42 -9.65
CA PHE A 353 -18.97 -28.21 -10.02
C PHE A 353 -20.42 -28.32 -9.59
N ALA A 354 -20.92 -27.28 -8.92
CA ALA A 354 -22.32 -27.12 -8.58
C ALA A 354 -22.82 -25.75 -9.01
N VAL A 355 -24.15 -25.62 -9.14
CA VAL A 355 -24.82 -24.37 -9.49
C VAL A 355 -24.51 -23.29 -8.45
N ASN A 356 -24.13 -22.10 -8.91
CA ASN A 356 -23.93 -20.94 -8.06
C ASN A 356 -25.27 -20.24 -7.79
N THR A 357 -26.06 -20.76 -6.85
CA THR A 357 -27.38 -20.19 -6.52
C THR A 357 -27.33 -18.79 -5.90
N GLN A 358 -26.16 -18.34 -5.44
CA GLN A 358 -25.96 -16.96 -4.96
C GLN A 358 -25.69 -15.97 -6.10
N HIS A 359 -25.49 -16.46 -7.32
CA HIS A 359 -25.39 -15.62 -8.49
C HIS A 359 -26.79 -15.06 -8.82
N HIS A 360 -26.96 -13.75 -8.63
CA HIS A 360 -28.20 -12.98 -8.84
C HIS A 360 -29.30 -13.11 -7.76
N THR A 361 -28.92 -13.17 -6.48
CA THR A 361 -29.90 -12.90 -5.42
C THR A 361 -30.23 -11.39 -5.42
N ASN A 362 -31.49 -11.01 -5.69
CA ASN A 362 -32.02 -9.63 -5.68
C ASN A 362 -31.61 -8.67 -6.83
N GLY A 363 -31.29 -9.17 -8.03
CA GLY A 363 -31.08 -8.31 -9.22
C GLY A 363 -29.67 -7.70 -9.34
N THR A 364 -28.80 -7.96 -8.38
CA THR A 364 -27.37 -7.61 -8.42
C THR A 364 -26.56 -8.76 -9.02
N CYS A 365 -25.28 -8.57 -9.37
CA CYS A 365 -24.41 -9.63 -9.90
C CYS A 365 -24.81 -10.20 -11.27
N ASN A 366 -25.02 -9.35 -12.29
CA ASN A 366 -25.12 -9.78 -13.68
C ASN A 366 -23.80 -9.56 -14.43
N PHE A 367 -23.43 -10.50 -15.30
CA PHE A 367 -22.36 -10.30 -16.28
C PHE A 367 -22.90 -10.49 -17.71
N PRO A 368 -22.31 -9.80 -18.70
CA PRO A 368 -22.76 -9.90 -20.07
C PRO A 368 -22.48 -11.29 -20.62
N VAL A 369 -23.47 -11.84 -21.32
CA VAL A 369 -23.35 -13.09 -22.07
C VAL A 369 -23.95 -12.88 -23.45
N THR A 370 -23.25 -13.35 -24.48
CA THR A 370 -23.76 -13.34 -25.85
C THR A 370 -23.69 -14.73 -26.43
N VAL A 371 -24.74 -15.13 -27.15
CA VAL A 371 -24.81 -16.42 -27.84
C VAL A 371 -24.50 -16.21 -29.31
N SER A 372 -23.72 -17.13 -29.88
CA SER A 372 -23.38 -17.14 -31.30
C SER A 372 -23.39 -18.55 -31.85
N TYR A 373 -23.62 -18.66 -33.16
CA TYR A 373 -23.53 -19.94 -33.86
C TYR A 373 -22.06 -20.40 -33.89
N TYR A 374 -21.79 -21.63 -33.47
CA TYR A 374 -20.43 -22.18 -33.47
C TYR A 374 -20.09 -22.77 -34.83
N THR A 375 -19.01 -22.29 -35.45
CA THR A 375 -18.43 -22.90 -36.64
C THR A 375 -17.06 -23.46 -36.31
N SER A 376 -16.92 -24.79 -36.39
CA SER A 376 -15.60 -25.43 -36.26
C SER A 376 -14.85 -25.40 -37.59
N THR A 377 -13.53 -25.31 -37.56
CA THR A 377 -12.69 -25.63 -38.73
C THR A 377 -12.56 -27.13 -38.95
N ASN A 378 -12.94 -27.95 -37.94
CA ASN A 378 -13.00 -29.39 -38.05
C ASN A 378 -14.36 -29.82 -38.60
N ASN A 379 -14.39 -30.29 -39.85
CA ASN A 379 -15.60 -30.74 -40.53
C ASN A 379 -16.35 -31.87 -39.80
N LEU A 380 -15.68 -32.64 -38.93
CA LEU A 380 -16.33 -33.67 -38.11
C LEU A 380 -17.22 -33.08 -37.01
N GLU A 381 -16.86 -31.90 -36.48
CA GLU A 381 -17.64 -31.24 -35.42
C GLU A 381 -18.90 -30.54 -35.96
N ASN A 382 -18.88 -30.16 -37.24
CA ASN A 382 -20.02 -29.55 -37.93
C ASN A 382 -20.92 -30.59 -38.62
N GLN A 383 -20.55 -31.88 -38.62
CA GLN A 383 -21.30 -32.91 -39.34
C GLN A 383 -22.73 -33.01 -38.79
N GLY A 384 -23.73 -32.89 -39.67
CA GLY A 384 -25.15 -32.90 -39.28
C GLY A 384 -25.63 -31.60 -38.61
N SER A 385 -24.91 -30.49 -38.77
CA SER A 385 -25.35 -29.19 -38.25
C SER A 385 -26.27 -28.46 -39.23
N ILE A 386 -27.29 -27.79 -38.70
CA ILE A 386 -28.23 -26.91 -39.42
C ILE A 386 -27.50 -25.61 -39.79
N ALA A 387 -27.74 -25.02 -40.96
CA ALA A 387 -26.98 -23.85 -41.39
C ALA A 387 -27.22 -22.64 -40.48
N ALA A 388 -26.18 -21.84 -40.24
CA ALA A 388 -26.27 -20.65 -39.39
C ALA A 388 -27.33 -19.63 -39.86
N SER A 389 -27.65 -19.61 -41.16
CA SER A 389 -28.68 -18.76 -41.75
C SER A 389 -30.12 -19.20 -41.46
N GLU A 390 -30.31 -20.42 -40.95
CA GLU A 390 -31.62 -21.03 -40.69
C GLU A 390 -32.02 -20.92 -39.21
N VAL A 391 -31.19 -20.30 -38.37
CA VAL A 391 -31.40 -20.22 -36.92
C VAL A 391 -31.10 -18.82 -36.39
N GLY A 392 -31.90 -18.39 -35.42
CA GLY A 392 -31.68 -17.20 -34.61
C GLY A 392 -31.52 -17.54 -33.13
N PHE A 393 -30.98 -16.60 -32.36
CA PHE A 393 -30.89 -16.70 -30.90
C PHE A 393 -31.50 -15.46 -30.26
N THR A 394 -32.33 -15.64 -29.23
CA THR A 394 -32.75 -14.52 -28.39
C THR A 394 -31.60 -14.09 -27.47
N ALA A 395 -31.68 -12.86 -26.95
CA ALA A 395 -30.78 -12.45 -25.87
C ALA A 395 -31.01 -13.34 -24.63
N PRO A 396 -29.94 -13.73 -23.90
CA PRO A 396 -30.09 -14.40 -22.62
C PRO A 396 -30.87 -13.54 -21.62
N THR A 397 -31.72 -14.18 -20.83
CA THR A 397 -32.40 -13.52 -19.71
C THR A 397 -31.37 -13.09 -18.66
N PRO A 398 -31.69 -12.10 -17.79
CA PRO A 398 -30.92 -11.89 -16.58
C PRO A 398 -30.74 -13.20 -15.80
N TRP A 399 -29.60 -13.33 -15.13
CA TRP A 399 -29.33 -14.50 -14.31
C TRP A 399 -30.35 -14.58 -13.17
N VAL A 400 -30.70 -15.76 -12.69
CA VAL A 400 -31.50 -15.98 -11.47
C VAL A 400 -31.00 -17.27 -10.83
N GLU A 401 -30.47 -17.18 -9.62
CA GLU A 401 -29.89 -18.31 -8.88
C GLU A 401 -28.88 -19.13 -9.73
N GLY A 402 -28.02 -18.42 -10.46
CA GLY A 402 -27.01 -19.03 -11.32
C GLY A 402 -27.54 -19.66 -12.61
N MET A 403 -28.78 -19.36 -13.01
CA MET A 403 -29.35 -19.79 -14.29
C MET A 403 -29.73 -18.59 -15.17
N SER A 404 -29.48 -18.69 -16.48
CA SER A 404 -29.95 -17.74 -17.50
C SER A 404 -30.47 -18.53 -18.69
N ASN A 405 -31.48 -18.03 -19.40
CA ASN A 405 -32.10 -18.79 -20.48
C ASN A 405 -32.08 -17.98 -21.78
N PHE A 406 -31.96 -18.67 -22.90
CA PHE A 406 -32.21 -18.09 -24.23
C PHE A 406 -32.92 -19.11 -25.11
N ASN A 407 -33.51 -18.66 -26.21
CA ASN A 407 -34.20 -19.54 -27.15
C ASN A 407 -33.45 -19.61 -28.47
N VAL A 408 -33.40 -20.81 -29.06
CA VAL A 408 -33.14 -21.01 -30.49
C VAL A 408 -34.47 -20.86 -31.22
N VAL A 409 -34.50 -20.00 -32.23
CA VAL A 409 -35.73 -19.52 -32.89
C VAL A 409 -35.54 -19.42 -34.41
N ASP A 410 -36.63 -19.20 -35.14
CA ASP A 410 -36.55 -18.78 -36.54
C ASP A 410 -35.84 -17.40 -36.63
N PRO A 411 -34.89 -17.21 -37.56
CA PRO A 411 -34.14 -15.96 -37.69
C PRO A 411 -34.99 -14.76 -38.13
N THR A 412 -36.19 -15.00 -38.66
CA THR A 412 -37.15 -14.00 -39.12
C THR A 412 -38.35 -13.82 -38.18
N ASP A 413 -38.62 -14.79 -37.30
CA ASP A 413 -39.69 -14.72 -36.29
C ASP A 413 -39.28 -15.36 -34.95
N THR A 414 -38.96 -14.52 -33.96
CA THR A 414 -38.53 -14.99 -32.64
C THR A 414 -39.63 -15.68 -31.81
N THR A 415 -40.87 -15.70 -32.29
CA THR A 415 -41.99 -16.39 -31.61
C THR A 415 -42.13 -17.86 -32.04
N GLN A 416 -41.39 -18.28 -33.07
CA GLN A 416 -41.41 -19.63 -33.61
C GLN A 416 -40.06 -20.34 -33.40
N GLY A 417 -40.09 -21.67 -33.35
CA GLY A 417 -38.88 -22.46 -33.42
C GLY A 417 -38.30 -22.44 -34.86
N PRO A 418 -37.08 -22.95 -35.07
CA PRO A 418 -36.44 -22.92 -36.40
C PRO A 418 -37.16 -23.65 -37.54
N GLY A 419 -38.15 -24.50 -37.25
CA GLY A 419 -38.85 -25.33 -38.22
C GLY A 419 -38.63 -26.83 -38.00
N ASP A 420 -39.64 -27.65 -38.30
CA ASP A 420 -39.59 -29.12 -38.21
C ASP A 420 -39.14 -29.81 -39.50
N ASP A 421 -39.00 -29.04 -40.58
CA ASP A 421 -38.35 -29.42 -41.83
C ASP A 421 -36.82 -29.44 -41.71
N LEU A 422 -36.27 -28.74 -40.72
CA LEU A 422 -34.87 -28.82 -40.34
C LEU A 422 -34.60 -30.08 -39.50
N ASN A 423 -33.53 -30.81 -39.83
CA ASN A 423 -33.08 -31.97 -39.07
C ASN A 423 -31.58 -31.90 -38.88
N GLY A 424 -31.14 -31.87 -37.62
CA GLY A 424 -29.73 -31.74 -37.30
C GLY A 424 -29.47 -30.99 -35.99
N ARG A 425 -28.21 -30.63 -35.81
CA ARG A 425 -27.71 -29.94 -34.61
C ARG A 425 -27.55 -28.45 -34.86
N VAL A 426 -27.89 -27.65 -33.87
CA VAL A 426 -27.55 -26.23 -33.79
C VAL A 426 -26.42 -26.08 -32.77
N PRO A 427 -25.14 -26.04 -33.21
CA PRO A 427 -24.02 -25.84 -32.31
C PRO A 427 -23.89 -24.35 -31.93
N MET A 428 -23.64 -24.09 -30.65
CA MET A 428 -23.60 -22.73 -30.10
C MET A 428 -22.33 -22.52 -29.27
N THR A 429 -21.80 -21.31 -29.34
CA THR A 429 -20.75 -20.82 -28.43
C THR A 429 -21.30 -19.65 -27.62
N ILE A 430 -21.05 -19.71 -26.33
CA ILE A 430 -21.53 -18.75 -25.34
C ILE A 430 -20.34 -17.90 -24.93
N ASN A 431 -20.27 -16.64 -25.36
CA ASN A 431 -19.22 -15.74 -24.92
C ASN A 431 -19.52 -15.29 -23.49
N VAL A 432 -18.62 -15.62 -22.59
CA VAL A 432 -18.68 -15.27 -21.17
C VAL A 432 -17.43 -14.47 -20.79
N PRO A 433 -17.46 -13.72 -19.68
CA PRO A 433 -16.23 -13.18 -19.10
C PRO A 433 -15.19 -14.28 -18.87
N ASP A 434 -13.92 -13.96 -19.05
CA ASP A 434 -12.85 -14.96 -19.02
C ASP A 434 -12.67 -15.69 -17.68
N TYR A 435 -13.03 -15.05 -16.56
CA TYR A 435 -13.06 -15.68 -15.24
C TYR A 435 -14.07 -16.85 -15.16
N LEU A 436 -14.99 -16.97 -16.13
CA LEU A 436 -15.95 -18.07 -16.27
C LEU A 436 -15.64 -19.04 -17.42
N GLN A 437 -14.53 -18.83 -18.13
CA GLN A 437 -14.03 -19.80 -19.10
C GLN A 437 -13.41 -21.01 -18.41
N TYR A 438 -13.35 -22.12 -19.15
CA TYR A 438 -12.88 -23.41 -18.68
C TYR A 438 -12.34 -24.24 -19.85
N ASP A 439 -11.43 -25.17 -19.59
CA ASP A 439 -10.96 -26.12 -20.61
C ASP A 439 -11.95 -27.27 -20.77
N PHE A 440 -12.89 -27.12 -21.72
CA PHE A 440 -13.93 -28.11 -21.97
C PHE A 440 -13.46 -29.27 -22.85
N ASN A 441 -12.41 -29.06 -23.65
CA ASN A 441 -11.93 -30.02 -24.65
C ASN A 441 -10.68 -30.80 -24.18
N GLY A 442 -10.03 -30.36 -23.10
CA GLY A 442 -8.85 -30.96 -22.50
C GLY A 442 -7.52 -30.58 -23.18
N ASP A 443 -7.47 -29.51 -23.95
CA ASP A 443 -6.28 -29.08 -24.71
C ASP A 443 -5.34 -28.15 -23.91
N GLY A 444 -5.70 -27.82 -22.66
CA GLY A 444 -4.93 -26.94 -21.80
C GLY A 444 -5.20 -25.45 -22.03
N THR A 445 -6.20 -25.09 -22.83
CA THR A 445 -6.60 -23.70 -23.06
C THR A 445 -7.98 -23.39 -22.49
N TYR A 446 -8.23 -22.11 -22.18
CA TYR A 446 -9.52 -21.68 -21.69
C TYR A 446 -10.49 -21.47 -22.86
N ASP A 447 -11.59 -22.21 -22.84
CA ASP A 447 -12.65 -22.15 -23.84
C ASP A 447 -13.89 -21.41 -23.31
N ASN A 448 -14.60 -20.78 -24.24
CA ASN A 448 -15.98 -20.39 -24.03
C ASN A 448 -16.88 -21.65 -23.95
N PRO A 449 -17.92 -21.65 -23.10
CA PRO A 449 -18.87 -22.75 -23.04
C PRO A 449 -19.53 -23.01 -24.40
N LYS A 450 -19.71 -24.31 -24.70
CA LYS A 450 -20.47 -24.77 -25.87
C LYS A 450 -21.83 -25.27 -25.42
N ALA A 451 -22.87 -24.93 -26.16
CA ALA A 451 -24.23 -25.45 -25.99
C ALA A 451 -24.70 -26.09 -27.30
N SER A 452 -25.79 -26.86 -27.29
CA SER A 452 -26.40 -27.27 -28.57
C SER A 452 -27.88 -27.64 -28.47
N ALA A 453 -28.59 -27.50 -29.58
CA ALA A 453 -29.95 -27.99 -29.75
C ALA A 453 -29.97 -29.06 -30.86
N THR A 454 -30.74 -30.14 -30.70
CA THR A 454 -31.01 -31.11 -31.79
C THR A 454 -32.46 -31.00 -32.22
N ILE A 455 -32.70 -30.84 -33.52
CA ILE A 455 -34.02 -30.85 -34.16
C ILE A 455 -34.21 -32.18 -34.89
N GLY A 456 -35.32 -32.87 -34.64
CA GLY A 456 -35.65 -34.16 -35.28
C GLY A 456 -35.23 -35.42 -34.50
N LYS A 457 -35.41 -36.62 -35.09
CA LYS A 457 -35.19 -37.91 -34.42
C LYS A 457 -33.71 -38.35 -34.36
N ASN A 458 -33.17 -38.46 -33.13
CA ASN A 458 -32.15 -39.42 -32.63
C ASN A 458 -30.93 -39.81 -33.50
N ASN A 459 -30.33 -38.90 -34.28
CA ASN A 459 -29.06 -39.18 -34.99
C ASN A 459 -27.89 -38.25 -34.60
N SER A 460 -27.84 -37.75 -33.36
CA SER A 460 -26.65 -37.02 -32.89
C SER A 460 -25.64 -38.02 -32.29
N ASN A 461 -24.47 -38.15 -32.94
CA ASN A 461 -23.43 -39.12 -32.56
C ASN A 461 -22.37 -38.58 -31.59
N ILE A 462 -22.50 -37.35 -31.07
CA ILE A 462 -21.47 -36.76 -30.20
C ILE A 462 -22.13 -35.96 -29.08
N ILE A 463 -22.11 -36.53 -27.86
CA ILE A 463 -22.64 -35.92 -26.63
C ILE A 463 -21.60 -36.11 -25.52
N PHE A 464 -20.51 -35.33 -25.49
CA PHE A 464 -19.70 -35.23 -24.28
C PHE A 464 -19.22 -33.79 -24.09
N GLN A 465 -19.75 -33.11 -23.08
CA GLN A 465 -18.98 -32.13 -22.32
C GLN A 465 -18.25 -32.92 -21.25
N ARG A 466 -16.92 -32.73 -21.12
CA ARG A 466 -16.16 -33.41 -20.07
C ARG A 466 -16.61 -32.87 -18.71
N GLN A 467 -17.20 -33.73 -17.88
CA GLN A 467 -17.43 -33.44 -16.47
C GLN A 467 -16.33 -34.11 -15.65
N GLY A 468 -15.50 -33.30 -15.00
CA GLY A 468 -14.51 -33.77 -14.03
C GLY A 468 -15.11 -33.85 -12.65
N TYR A 469 -14.91 -34.98 -11.96
CA TYR A 469 -15.25 -35.20 -10.55
C TYR A 469 -13.98 -35.66 -9.81
N ARG A 470 -13.84 -35.27 -8.55
CA ARG A 470 -12.72 -35.67 -7.69
C ARG A 470 -13.19 -36.28 -6.38
#